data_AF-A0AAC9KXX1-F1
#
_entry.id   AF-A0AAC9KXX1-F1
#
_cell.length_a   1.000
_cell.length_b   1.000
_cell.length_c   1.000
_cell.angle_alpha   90.00
_cell.angle_beta   90.00
_cell.angle_gamma   90.00
#
_symmetry.space_group_name_H-M   'P 1'
#
loop_
_entity.id
_entity.type
_entity.pdbx_description
1 polymer ?
#
loop_
_entity_poly.entity_id
_entity_poly.type
_entity_poly.pdbx_seq_one_letter_code
_entity_poly.pdbx_strand_id
1 'polypeptide(L)'
;MKIINILFCLFLIILNSCNSNDTNTSQIKSRKKRDLTQKEVTQEKPKSKEKLLREKLSDAQKTHLDWLKTALTDAGEFDKFLENDEGKIKSAIEHIKTELDKCTGENAEQKKNTFKQVVQGALSGGIDGFKDSASSACNGS
;
A
#
# COMPACT_ATOMS: atom_id res chain seq x y z
N MET A 1 2.99 -11.42 -29.34
CA MET A 1 3.45 -10.71 -28.13
C MET A 1 3.53 -9.21 -28.41
N LYS A 2 2.45 -8.44 -28.20
CA LYS A 2 2.40 -6.96 -28.43
C LYS A 2 1.10 -6.28 -27.96
N ILE A 3 0.36 -6.86 -27.00
CA ILE A 3 -1.01 -6.37 -26.69
C ILE A 3 -1.17 -5.80 -25.27
N ILE A 4 -0.21 -5.98 -24.35
CA ILE A 4 -0.43 -5.59 -22.93
C ILE A 4 -0.12 -4.11 -22.60
N ASN A 5 0.57 -3.36 -23.46
CA ASN A 5 1.11 -2.05 -23.07
C ASN A 5 0.22 -0.83 -23.37
N ILE A 6 -0.92 -1.01 -24.07
CA ILE A 6 -1.84 0.12 -24.35
C ILE A 6 -2.86 0.32 -23.23
N LEU A 7 -3.23 -0.74 -22.51
CA LEU A 7 -4.22 -0.65 -21.43
C LEU A 7 -3.67 0.14 -20.22
N PHE A 8 -2.36 0.05 -19.97
CA PHE A 8 -1.68 0.78 -18.90
C PHE A 8 -1.54 2.29 -19.21
N CYS A 9 -1.38 2.68 -20.48
CA CYS A 9 -1.28 4.09 -20.87
C CYS A 9 -2.62 4.85 -20.75
N LEU A 10 -3.76 4.16 -20.91
CA LEU A 10 -5.09 4.79 -20.83
C LEU A 10 -5.46 5.21 -19.40
N PHE A 11 -5.00 4.50 -18.38
CA PHE A 11 -5.28 4.85 -16.97
C PHE A 11 -4.58 6.13 -16.51
N LEU A 12 -3.42 6.48 -17.08
CA LEU A 12 -2.67 7.69 -16.72
C LEU A 12 -3.36 8.99 -17.18
N ILE A 13 -4.17 8.94 -18.24
CA ILE A 13 -4.80 10.13 -18.85
C ILE A 13 -6.03 10.58 -18.04
N ILE A 14 -6.72 9.65 -17.36
CA ILE A 14 -7.95 9.96 -16.62
C ILE A 14 -7.66 10.65 -15.27
N LEU A 15 -6.50 10.40 -14.66
CA LEU A 15 -6.14 10.96 -13.34
C LEU A 15 -5.67 12.43 -13.37
N ASN A 16 -5.43 13.01 -14.56
CA ASN A 16 -5.07 14.43 -14.72
C ASN A 16 -6.24 15.30 -15.20
N SER A 17 -7.43 14.74 -15.42
CA SER A 17 -8.65 15.52 -15.72
C SER A 17 -9.51 15.71 -14.47
N CYS A 18 -9.00 16.51 -13.53
CA CYS A 18 -9.82 17.14 -12.50
C CYS A 18 -9.47 18.63 -12.46
N ASN A 19 -10.14 19.41 -13.30
CA ASN A 19 -10.24 20.85 -13.13
C ASN A 19 -11.66 21.28 -13.52
N SER A 20 -12.48 21.54 -12.51
CA SER A 20 -13.17 22.81 -12.33
C SER A 20 -13.78 22.87 -10.93
N ASN A 21 -13.46 23.96 -10.27
CA ASN A 21 -13.88 24.37 -8.94
C ASN A 21 -15.27 25.01 -9.04
N ASP A 22 -16.23 24.60 -8.22
CA ASP A 22 -17.42 25.41 -7.94
C ASP A 22 -17.85 25.24 -6.48
N THR A 23 -17.53 26.28 -5.71
CA THR A 23 -18.02 26.57 -4.36
C THR A 23 -19.48 27.00 -4.42
N ASN A 24 -20.38 26.43 -3.61
CA ASN A 24 -21.56 27.16 -3.10
C ASN A 24 -22.29 26.42 -1.94
N THR A 25 -22.34 27.12 -0.78
CA THR A 25 -23.47 27.28 0.16
C THR A 25 -24.16 26.03 0.75
N SER A 26 -24.22 25.82 2.07
CA SER A 26 -25.19 26.49 2.95
C SER A 26 -24.98 26.12 4.43
N GLN A 27 -25.22 27.10 5.30
CA GLN A 27 -25.36 26.97 6.77
C GLN A 27 -26.33 25.85 7.20
N ILE A 28 -26.03 25.15 8.31
CA ILE A 28 -26.99 24.88 9.40
C ILE A 28 -26.26 24.87 10.75
N LYS A 29 -26.68 25.79 11.64
CA LYS A 29 -26.33 25.82 13.07
C LYS A 29 -27.17 24.82 13.87
N SER A 30 -26.61 24.44 15.03
CA SER A 30 -27.28 24.00 16.26
C SER A 30 -27.56 22.49 16.39
N ARG A 31 -27.01 21.86 17.45
CA ARG A 31 -27.75 21.46 18.68
C ARG A 31 -26.94 20.43 19.50
N LYS A 32 -26.47 20.86 20.68
CA LYS A 32 -26.32 20.09 21.94
C LYS A 32 -25.96 18.59 21.83
N LYS A 33 -24.68 18.24 22.04
CA LYS A 33 -24.27 16.92 22.58
C LYS A 33 -23.64 17.17 23.95
N ARG A 34 -24.43 17.13 25.03
CA ARG A 34 -24.49 16.00 25.97
C ARG A 34 -23.10 15.43 26.25
N ASP A 35 -22.54 15.93 27.35
CA ASP A 35 -21.73 15.21 28.31
C ASP A 35 -22.08 13.71 28.27
N LEU A 36 -21.19 12.90 27.70
CA LEU A 36 -21.17 11.48 27.91
C LEU A 36 -19.72 11.16 28.24
N THR A 37 -19.49 11.03 29.54
CA THR A 37 -18.28 10.49 30.16
C THR A 37 -17.94 9.15 29.52
N GLN A 38 -17.20 9.17 28.42
CA GLN A 38 -16.57 7.98 27.89
C GLN A 38 -15.26 7.84 28.66
N LYS A 39 -15.38 7.23 29.84
CA LYS A 39 -14.28 6.49 30.44
C LYS A 39 -13.98 5.37 29.44
N GLU A 40 -13.20 5.67 28.40
CA GLU A 40 -12.70 4.67 27.46
C GLU A 40 -11.81 3.75 28.28
N VAL A 41 -12.44 2.64 28.67
CA VAL A 41 -11.80 1.41 29.04
C VAL A 41 -10.72 1.17 27.99
N THR A 42 -9.46 1.30 28.41
CA THR A 42 -8.31 0.75 27.68
C THR A 42 -8.55 -0.75 27.58
N GLN A 43 -9.37 -1.17 26.62
CA GLN A 43 -9.31 -2.53 26.11
C GLN A 43 -7.88 -2.65 25.57
N GLU A 44 -7.07 -3.47 26.22
CA GLU A 44 -5.87 -4.02 25.59
C GLU A 44 -6.35 -4.72 24.32
N LYS A 45 -6.36 -3.96 23.21
CA LYS A 45 -6.69 -4.45 21.88
C LYS A 45 -5.86 -5.71 21.68
N PRO A 46 -6.46 -6.88 21.39
CA PRO A 46 -5.69 -8.06 21.06
C PRO A 46 -4.61 -7.66 20.06
N LYS A 47 -3.35 -8.05 20.31
CA LYS A 47 -2.21 -7.62 19.50
C LYS A 47 -2.62 -7.73 18.02
N SER A 48 -2.62 -6.62 17.30
CA SER A 48 -3.01 -6.58 15.88
C SER A 48 -2.24 -7.65 15.10
N LYS A 49 -2.85 -8.23 14.04
CA LYS A 49 -2.18 -9.21 13.16
C LYS A 49 -0.80 -8.71 12.73
N GLU A 50 -0.67 -7.40 12.47
CA GLU A 50 0.60 -6.73 12.18
C GLU A 50 1.64 -6.90 13.31
N LYS A 51 1.25 -6.69 14.57
CA LYS A 51 2.16 -6.77 15.73
C LYS A 51 2.66 -8.20 15.94
N LEU A 52 1.77 -9.18 15.81
CA LEU A 52 2.14 -10.59 15.89
C LEU A 52 3.06 -11.01 14.73
N LEU A 53 2.79 -10.53 13.52
CA LEU A 53 3.65 -10.76 12.37
C LEU A 53 5.05 -10.14 12.60
N ARG A 54 5.12 -8.88 13.07
CA ARG A 54 6.38 -8.18 13.34
C ARG A 54 7.28 -8.90 14.35
N GLU A 55 6.72 -9.57 15.34
CA GLU A 55 7.49 -10.39 16.30
C GLU A 55 8.23 -11.57 15.62
N LYS A 56 7.80 -11.97 14.42
CA LYS A 56 8.36 -13.09 13.65
C LYS A 56 9.17 -12.68 12.42
N LEU A 57 9.30 -11.37 12.17
CA LEU A 57 10.06 -10.79 11.06
C LEU A 57 11.44 -10.34 11.53
N SER A 58 12.43 -10.43 10.64
CA SER A 58 13.72 -9.76 10.84
C SER A 58 13.57 -8.24 10.79
N ASP A 59 14.56 -7.49 11.29
CA ASP A 59 14.48 -6.02 11.28
C ASP A 59 14.39 -5.44 9.86
N ALA A 60 15.11 -6.03 8.90
CA ALA A 60 14.98 -5.68 7.49
C ALA A 60 13.57 -5.93 6.95
N GLN A 61 12.97 -7.10 7.26
CA GLN A 61 11.61 -7.42 6.84
C GLN A 61 10.58 -6.47 7.45
N LYS A 62 10.78 -6.00 8.69
CA LYS A 62 9.92 -4.97 9.31
C LYS A 62 9.97 -3.67 8.53
N THR A 63 11.15 -3.22 8.10
CA THR A 63 11.29 -2.01 7.27
C THR A 63 10.55 -2.13 5.94
N HIS A 64 10.59 -3.30 5.29
CA HIS A 64 9.86 -3.53 4.04
C HIS A 64 8.35 -3.70 4.26
N LEU A 65 7.92 -4.23 5.41
CA LEU A 65 6.52 -4.23 5.81
C LEU A 65 6.01 -2.80 6.02
N ASP A 66 6.80 -1.93 6.65
CA ASP A 66 6.49 -0.50 6.79
C ASP A 66 6.40 0.17 5.42
N TRP A 67 7.36 -0.08 4.53
CA TRP A 67 7.33 0.41 3.16
C TRP A 67 6.05 -0.04 2.44
N LEU A 68 5.68 -1.31 2.56
CA LEU A 68 4.48 -1.86 1.94
C LEU A 68 3.21 -1.21 2.51
N LYS A 69 3.15 -0.97 3.81
CA LYS A 69 2.06 -0.23 4.45
C LYS A 69 1.91 1.19 3.89
N THR A 70 3.02 1.84 3.53
CA THR A 70 2.95 3.16 2.86
C THR A 70 2.57 3.08 1.39
N ALA A 71 2.78 1.92 0.74
CA ALA A 71 2.39 1.71 -0.65
C ALA A 71 0.90 1.39 -0.78
N LEU A 72 0.35 0.62 0.17
CA LEU A 72 -1.07 0.25 0.25
C LEU A 72 -1.84 1.33 1.02
N THR A 73 -2.03 2.49 0.38
CA THR A 73 -2.70 3.65 0.99
C THR A 73 -4.22 3.49 1.09
N ASP A 74 -4.80 2.57 0.31
CA ASP A 74 -6.24 2.39 0.27
C ASP A 74 -6.73 1.67 1.52
N ALA A 75 -7.89 2.10 2.02
CA ALA A 75 -8.44 1.63 3.28
C ALA A 75 -8.62 0.11 3.28
N GLY A 76 -7.94 -0.58 4.19
CA GLY A 76 -8.05 -2.02 4.39
C GLY A 76 -7.22 -2.89 3.45
N GLU A 77 -6.50 -2.34 2.46
CA GLU A 77 -5.64 -3.16 1.58
C GLU A 77 -4.48 -3.80 2.35
N PHE A 78 -3.84 -3.04 3.24
CA PHE A 78 -2.80 -3.58 4.11
C PHE A 78 -3.36 -4.63 5.09
N ASP A 79 -4.54 -4.40 5.65
CA ASP A 79 -5.20 -5.40 6.52
C ASP A 79 -5.51 -6.68 5.75
N LYS A 80 -6.01 -6.58 4.51
CA LYS A 80 -6.24 -7.72 3.60
C LYS A 80 -4.95 -8.47 3.29
N PHE A 81 -3.84 -7.76 3.08
CA PHE A 81 -2.52 -8.37 2.91
C PHE A 81 -2.14 -9.21 4.14
N LEU A 82 -2.39 -8.69 5.35
CA LEU A 82 -2.10 -9.38 6.62
C LEU A 82 -2.99 -10.60 6.89
N GLU A 83 -4.02 -10.86 6.10
CA GLU A 83 -4.87 -12.06 6.23
C GLU A 83 -4.28 -13.30 5.57
N ASN A 84 -3.23 -13.12 4.76
CA ASN A 84 -2.58 -14.23 4.07
C ASN A 84 -1.69 -15.06 5.01
N ASP A 85 -1.32 -16.26 4.56
CA ASP A 85 -0.39 -17.12 5.29
C ASP A 85 0.94 -16.40 5.55
N GLU A 86 1.49 -16.59 6.75
CA GLU A 86 2.77 -15.99 7.17
C GLU A 86 3.89 -16.27 6.15
N GLY A 87 3.92 -17.49 5.59
CA GLY A 87 4.88 -17.87 4.56
C GLY A 87 4.73 -17.06 3.27
N LYS A 88 3.49 -16.81 2.81
CA LYS A 88 3.22 -15.98 1.63
C LYS A 88 3.58 -14.53 1.88
N ILE A 89 3.23 -14.00 3.06
CA ILE A 89 3.58 -12.65 3.49
C ILE A 89 5.10 -12.45 3.50
N LYS A 90 5.85 -13.35 4.17
CA LYS A 90 7.32 -13.30 4.20
C LYS A 90 7.92 -13.36 2.80
N SER A 91 7.41 -14.27 1.98
CA SER A 91 7.85 -14.46 0.59
C SER A 91 7.61 -13.21 -0.26
N ALA A 92 6.47 -12.52 -0.09
CA ALA A 92 6.17 -11.25 -0.78
C ALA A 92 7.06 -10.10 -0.29
N ILE A 93 7.28 -9.99 1.04
CA ILE A 93 8.17 -8.98 1.63
C ILE A 93 9.61 -9.16 1.14
N GLU A 94 10.11 -10.40 1.07
CA GLU A 94 11.44 -10.69 0.54
C GLU A 94 11.55 -10.32 -0.94
N HIS A 95 10.52 -10.60 -1.73
CA HIS A 95 10.48 -10.18 -3.14
C HIS A 95 10.54 -8.66 -3.29
N ILE A 96 9.74 -7.93 -2.51
CA ILE A 96 9.77 -6.46 -2.47
C ILE A 96 11.17 -5.96 -2.11
N LYS A 97 11.80 -6.56 -1.10
CA LYS A 97 13.18 -6.23 -0.72
C LYS A 97 14.13 -6.41 -1.90
N THR A 98 14.13 -7.58 -2.54
CA THR A 98 15.02 -7.87 -3.67
C THR A 98 14.80 -6.91 -4.82
N GLU A 99 13.55 -6.54 -5.12
CA GLU A 99 13.25 -5.55 -6.15
C GLU A 99 13.71 -4.14 -5.79
N LEU A 100 13.56 -3.72 -4.52
CA LEU A 100 14.03 -2.43 -4.04
C LEU A 100 15.57 -2.34 -3.98
N ASP A 101 16.24 -3.44 -3.62
CA ASP A 101 17.72 -3.51 -3.57
C ASP A 101 18.35 -3.30 -4.95
N LYS A 102 17.63 -3.63 -6.03
CA LYS A 102 18.06 -3.36 -7.42
C LYS A 102 18.02 -1.86 -7.74
N CYS A 103 17.23 -1.07 -7.02
CA CYS A 103 17.05 0.35 -7.27
C CYS A 103 18.22 1.16 -6.69
N THR A 104 19.31 1.23 -7.46
CA THR A 104 20.50 2.03 -7.13
C THR A 104 20.77 3.09 -8.21
N GLY A 105 21.64 4.06 -7.92
CA GLY A 105 22.06 5.10 -8.87
C GLY A 105 21.07 6.26 -9.05
N GLU A 106 21.22 6.97 -10.18
CA GLU A 106 20.37 8.11 -10.52
C GLU A 106 18.92 7.65 -10.78
N ASN A 107 17.94 8.42 -10.30
CA ASN A 107 16.51 8.13 -10.41
C ASN A 107 16.01 6.90 -9.61
N ALA A 108 16.83 6.34 -8.70
CA ALA A 108 16.42 5.24 -7.83
C ALA A 108 15.12 5.51 -7.06
N GLU A 109 14.97 6.70 -6.47
CA GLU A 109 13.77 7.08 -5.72
C GLU A 109 12.52 7.17 -6.61
N GLN A 110 12.64 7.68 -7.84
CA GLN A 110 11.54 7.66 -8.81
C GLN A 110 11.13 6.22 -9.15
N LYS A 111 12.10 5.34 -9.43
CA LYS A 111 11.83 3.93 -9.74
C LYS A 111 11.18 3.19 -8.56
N LYS A 112 11.59 3.49 -7.31
CA LYS A 112 10.94 2.96 -6.09
C LYS A 112 9.50 3.45 -5.96
N ASN A 113 9.22 4.71 -6.26
CA ASN A 113 7.86 5.24 -6.26
C ASN A 113 6.98 4.58 -7.33
N THR A 114 7.49 4.36 -8.54
CA THR A 114 6.79 3.57 -9.56
C THR A 114 6.56 2.14 -9.08
N PHE A 115 7.54 1.53 -8.43
CA PHE A 115 7.39 0.17 -7.88
C PHE A 115 6.29 0.08 -6.81
N LYS A 116 6.06 1.13 -6.01
CA LYS A 116 4.91 1.16 -5.07
C LYS A 116 3.58 0.96 -5.81
N GLN A 117 3.38 1.65 -6.92
CA GLN A 117 2.15 1.52 -7.72
C GLN A 117 2.00 0.13 -8.33
N VAL A 118 3.11 -0.47 -8.78
CA VAL A 118 3.14 -1.86 -9.29
C VAL A 118 2.74 -2.84 -8.19
N VAL A 119 3.29 -2.68 -6.98
CA VAL A 119 2.96 -3.53 -5.83
C VAL A 119 1.50 -3.41 -5.43
N GLN A 120 0.95 -2.20 -5.40
CA GLN A 120 -0.47 -1.98 -5.12
C GLN A 120 -1.35 -2.71 -6.14
N GLY A 121 -1.13 -2.48 -7.44
CA GLY A 121 -1.91 -3.12 -8.50
C GLY A 121 -1.79 -4.65 -8.51
N ALA A 122 -0.59 -5.18 -8.24
CA ALA A 122 -0.38 -6.63 -8.15
C ALA A 122 -1.14 -7.24 -6.97
N LEU A 123 -1.09 -6.61 -5.79
CA LEU A 123 -1.77 -7.11 -4.59
C LEU A 123 -3.29 -6.95 -4.64
N SER A 124 -3.83 -6.02 -5.43
CA SER A 124 -5.26 -5.96 -5.72
C SER A 124 -5.77 -7.26 -6.38
N GLY A 125 -4.92 -7.95 -7.17
CA GLY A 125 -5.18 -9.26 -7.75
C GLY A 125 -5.01 -10.45 -6.79
N GLY A 126 -4.52 -10.21 -5.58
CA GLY A 126 -4.17 -11.23 -4.59
C GLY A 126 -2.67 -11.44 -4.42
N ILE A 127 -2.28 -12.17 -3.38
CA ILE A 127 -0.86 -12.45 -3.09
C ILE A 127 -0.32 -13.63 -3.92
N ASP A 128 -1.21 -14.48 -4.44
CA ASP A 128 -0.84 -15.64 -5.25
C ASP A 128 -0.32 -15.16 -6.61
N GLY A 129 0.90 -15.56 -6.96
CA GLY A 129 1.57 -15.06 -8.18
C GLY A 129 2.06 -13.61 -8.08
N PHE A 130 2.09 -13.01 -6.88
CA PHE A 130 2.59 -11.65 -6.66
C PHE A 130 4.00 -11.44 -7.23
N LYS A 131 4.90 -12.41 -7.02
CA LYS A 131 6.30 -12.31 -7.49
C LYS A 131 6.41 -12.19 -9.01
N ASP A 132 5.54 -12.88 -9.72
CA ASP A 132 5.52 -12.90 -11.18
C ASP A 132 4.90 -11.61 -11.74
N SER A 133 4.04 -10.95 -10.96
CA SER A 133 3.27 -9.78 -11.39
C SER A 133 3.88 -8.46 -10.95
N ALA A 134 4.70 -8.45 -9.90
CA ALA A 134 5.30 -7.24 -9.34
C ALA A 134 6.80 -7.21 -9.56
N SER A 135 7.25 -6.57 -10.64
CA SER A 135 8.68 -6.33 -10.90
C SER A 135 9.00 -4.84 -10.92
N SER A 136 10.16 -4.47 -10.38
CA SER A 136 10.66 -3.11 -10.45
C SER A 136 11.26 -2.81 -11.84
N ALA A 137 11.20 -1.55 -12.25
CA ALA A 137 11.95 -1.04 -13.40
C ALA A 137 13.44 -0.77 -13.06
N CYS A 138 13.94 -1.37 -11.98
CA CYS A 138 15.29 -1.17 -11.49
C CYS A 138 16.32 -2.10 -12.14
N ASN A 139 15.87 -3.05 -12.96
CA ASN A 139 16.73 -3.82 -13.85
C ASN A 139 17.26 -2.91 -14.98
N GLY A 140 18.37 -2.20 -14.73
CA GLY A 140 19.12 -1.44 -15.73
C GLY A 140 19.10 0.07 -15.51
N SER A 141 20.26 0.61 -15.11
CA SER A 141 21.21 1.23 -16.06
C SER A 141 22.63 0.94 -15.60
#